data_AF-A0A6C0FHM4-F1
#
_entry.id   AF-A0A6C0FHM4-F1
#
_cell.length_a   1.000
_cell.length_b   1.000
_cell.length_c   1.000
_cell.angle_alpha   90.00
_cell.angle_beta   90.00
_cell.angle_gamma   90.00
#
_symmetry.space_group_name_H-M   'P 1'
#
loop_
_entity.id
_entity.type
_entity.pdbx_description
1 polymer ?
#
loop_
_entity_poly.entity_id
_entity_poly.type
_entity_poly.pdbx_seq_one_letter_code
_entity_poly.pdbx_strand_id
1 'polypeptide(L)'
;MIKDLTKIRELLIDYVEVEMPYDFNKGCDIQYVTCSLDEEGNIDISNESFYPNCKFIRRCNDNLIVECNGLTKYVPIYRRDKVGNIIYKSRFFILEENEDGIVDNQMGGGKKEDIRELKDTIEYQQSIIEKLTERIKYVEIEKHEVQGQISTYEELLQEGRYKLKELSLELREKTDKLNHYEEIIPKLINSRR
;
A
#
# COMPACT_ATOMS: atom_id res chain seq x y z
N MET A 1 21.50 24.83 -9.85
CA MET A 1 20.33 24.82 -8.96
C MET A 1 19.76 26.21 -8.97
N ILE A 2 18.50 26.37 -9.34
CA ILE A 2 17.82 27.66 -9.44
C ILE A 2 16.68 27.68 -8.43
N LYS A 3 16.48 28.83 -7.76
CA LYS A 3 15.36 29.08 -6.84
C LYS A 3 14.49 30.27 -7.27
N ASP A 4 14.89 30.98 -8.32
CA ASP A 4 14.17 32.15 -8.83
C ASP A 4 12.99 31.70 -9.69
N LEU A 5 11.78 31.96 -9.22
CA LEU A 5 10.53 31.53 -9.87
C LEU A 5 10.37 32.07 -11.29
N THR A 6 10.83 33.30 -11.56
CA THR A 6 10.69 33.90 -12.90
C THR A 6 11.53 33.12 -13.92
N LYS A 7 12.77 32.79 -13.55
CA LYS A 7 13.68 32.01 -14.39
C LYS A 7 13.22 30.56 -14.55
N ILE A 8 12.65 29.98 -13.50
CA ILE A 8 12.09 28.61 -13.58
C ILE A 8 10.93 28.59 -14.58
N ARG A 9 10.04 29.59 -14.53
CA ARG A 9 8.93 29.70 -15.48
C ARG A 9 9.41 29.86 -16.92
N GLU A 10 10.45 30.68 -17.14
CA GLU A 10 11.05 30.85 -18.47
C GLU A 10 11.65 29.53 -19.01
N LEU A 11 12.30 28.74 -18.16
CA LEU A 11 12.91 27.47 -18.55
C LEU A 11 11.91 26.34 -18.78
N LEU A 12 10.69 26.48 -18.25
CA LEU A 12 9.61 25.49 -18.36
C LEU A 12 8.60 25.81 -19.47
N ILE A 13 8.80 26.86 -20.27
CA ILE A 13 7.84 27.25 -21.32
C ILE A 13 7.57 26.11 -22.30
N ASP A 14 8.63 25.42 -22.73
CA ASP A 14 8.55 24.31 -23.70
C ASP A 14 8.55 22.94 -23.03
N TYR A 15 8.22 22.87 -21.73
CA TYR A 15 8.29 21.64 -20.95
C TYR A 15 6.94 21.30 -20.31
N VAL A 16 6.54 20.03 -20.44
CA VAL A 16 5.32 19.47 -19.85
C VAL A 16 5.67 18.66 -18.61
N GLU A 17 4.90 18.85 -17.53
CA GLU A 17 5.01 18.04 -16.33
C GLU A 17 4.45 16.64 -16.56
N VAL A 18 5.20 15.62 -16.13
CA VAL A 18 4.78 14.21 -16.19
C VAL A 18 4.60 13.62 -14.80
N GLU A 19 3.52 12.86 -14.64
CA GLU A 19 3.27 12.09 -13.43
C GLU A 19 3.93 10.71 -13.49
N MET A 20 4.45 10.25 -12.36
CA MET A 20 5.09 8.95 -12.25
C MET A 20 4.08 7.85 -11.89
N PRO A 21 4.16 6.65 -12.50
CA PRO A 21 5.23 6.16 -13.37
C PRO A 21 5.10 6.63 -14.82
N TYR A 22 6.18 7.20 -15.36
CA TYR A 22 6.32 7.56 -16.77
C TYR A 22 7.52 6.83 -17.39
N ASP A 23 7.40 6.42 -18.64
CA ASP A 23 8.45 5.72 -19.40
C ASP A 23 9.25 6.72 -20.23
N PHE A 24 10.40 7.14 -19.69
CA PHE A 24 11.30 8.08 -20.37
C PHE A 24 12.16 7.38 -21.42
N ASN A 25 12.31 8.01 -22.59
CA ASN A 25 13.28 7.62 -23.59
C ASN A 25 14.71 7.87 -23.10
N LYS A 26 15.62 6.92 -23.31
CA LYS A 26 17.04 7.06 -22.92
C LYS A 26 17.68 8.25 -23.64
N GLY A 27 18.27 9.16 -22.87
CA GLY A 27 18.89 10.38 -23.38
C GLY A 27 17.96 11.57 -23.55
N CYS A 28 16.67 11.45 -23.19
CA CYS A 28 15.70 12.54 -23.21
C CYS A 28 16.11 13.66 -22.23
N ASP A 29 15.84 14.91 -22.62
CA ASP A 29 16.06 16.09 -21.79
C ASP A 29 14.94 16.20 -20.75
N ILE A 30 15.34 16.11 -19.47
CA ILE A 30 14.47 16.17 -18.31
C ILE A 30 14.90 17.35 -17.43
N GLN A 31 13.91 18.06 -16.92
CA GLN A 31 14.07 19.01 -15.83
C GLN A 31 13.32 18.49 -14.60
N TYR A 32 13.79 18.78 -13.39
CA TYR A 32 13.09 18.34 -12.19
C TYR A 32 13.16 19.36 -11.05
N VAL A 33 12.13 19.30 -10.21
CA VAL A 33 12.02 20.03 -8.95
C VAL A 33 12.03 19.04 -7.81
N THR A 34 12.85 19.31 -6.80
CA THR A 34 12.86 18.55 -5.55
C THR A 34 11.83 19.16 -4.58
N CYS A 35 10.80 18.43 -4.18
CA CYS A 35 9.80 18.90 -3.22
C CYS A 35 9.89 18.08 -1.92
N SER A 36 10.39 18.71 -0.85
CA SER A 36 10.23 18.17 0.51
C SER A 36 8.84 18.48 1.03
N LEU A 37 8.28 17.53 1.79
CA LEU A 37 6.99 17.68 2.45
C LEU A 37 7.25 17.93 3.95
N ASP A 38 6.48 18.84 4.55
CA ASP A 38 6.48 19.03 6.00
C ASP A 38 5.68 17.93 6.73
N GLU A 39 5.67 17.98 8.07
CA GLU A 39 4.97 16.98 8.91
C GLU A 39 3.45 16.94 8.66
N GLU A 40 2.89 17.99 8.05
CA GLU A 40 1.47 18.13 7.71
C GLU A 40 1.17 17.74 6.25
N GLY A 41 2.19 17.37 5.47
CA GLY A 41 2.08 16.96 4.07
C GLY A 41 1.99 18.12 3.08
N ASN A 42 2.26 19.36 3.50
CA ASN A 42 2.38 20.51 2.62
C ASN A 42 3.80 20.59 2.05
N ILE A 43 3.92 21.22 0.88
CA ILE A 43 5.19 21.43 0.21
C ILE A 43 6.00 22.49 0.96
N ASP A 44 7.17 22.12 1.48
CA ASP A 44 8.11 23.06 2.08
C ASP A 44 8.85 23.82 0.97
N ILE A 45 8.31 25.00 0.65
CA ILE A 45 8.80 25.91 -0.40
C ILE A 45 10.26 26.33 -0.15
N SER A 46 10.74 26.32 1.11
CA SER A 46 12.09 26.79 1.44
C SER A 46 13.21 25.90 0.89
N ASN A 47 12.90 24.61 0.73
CA ASN A 47 13.83 23.56 0.31
C ASN A 47 13.65 23.15 -1.15
N GLU A 48 12.71 23.76 -1.88
CA GLU A 48 12.56 23.52 -3.30
C GLU A 48 13.77 23.99 -4.09
N SER A 49 14.20 23.14 -5.01
CA SER A 49 15.39 23.36 -5.83
C SER A 49 15.15 22.84 -7.23
N PHE A 50 15.33 23.72 -8.22
CA PHE A 50 15.16 23.38 -9.62
C PHE A 50 16.49 23.00 -10.28
N TYR A 51 16.44 21.94 -11.07
CA TYR A 51 17.57 21.39 -11.81
C TYR A 51 17.21 21.30 -13.30
N PRO A 52 17.63 22.31 -14.10
CA PRO A 52 17.44 22.29 -15.55
C PRO A 52 18.53 21.48 -16.25
N ASN A 53 18.30 21.18 -17.53
CA ASN A 53 19.26 20.59 -18.47
C ASN A 53 19.86 19.27 -17.99
N CYS A 54 19.03 18.36 -17.48
CA CYS A 54 19.46 17.01 -17.14
C CYS A 54 19.05 16.03 -18.23
N LYS A 55 19.82 14.96 -18.42
CA LYS A 55 19.51 13.89 -19.38
C LYS A 55 19.14 12.60 -18.67
N PHE A 56 18.09 11.94 -19.13
CA PHE A 56 17.70 10.64 -18.60
C PHE A 56 18.70 9.56 -18.98
N ILE A 57 19.20 8.81 -18.00
CA ILE A 57 20.03 7.63 -18.27
C ILE A 57 19.19 6.36 -18.15
N ARG A 58 18.58 6.15 -16.98
CA ARG A 58 17.75 4.97 -16.66
C ARG A 58 16.95 5.17 -15.37
N ARG A 59 15.93 4.34 -15.19
CA ARG A 59 15.16 4.25 -13.94
C ARG A 59 15.63 3.06 -13.11
N CYS A 60 15.62 3.21 -11.78
CA CYS A 60 15.92 2.16 -10.82
C CYS A 60 14.91 2.23 -9.66
N ASN A 61 13.85 1.42 -9.70
CA ASN A 61 12.74 1.41 -8.74
C ASN A 61 12.18 2.83 -8.49
N ASP A 62 12.41 3.35 -7.28
CA ASP A 62 11.95 4.66 -6.81
C ASP A 62 12.99 5.79 -7.05
N ASN A 63 14.04 5.54 -7.83
CA ASN A 63 15.04 6.54 -8.21
C ASN A 63 15.17 6.66 -9.73
N LEU A 64 15.26 7.88 -10.24
CA LEU A 64 15.78 8.18 -11.57
C LEU A 64 17.30 8.39 -11.51
N ILE A 65 18.00 7.90 -12.52
CA ILE A 65 19.40 8.21 -12.75
C ILE A 65 19.46 9.19 -13.92
N VAL A 66 19.94 10.40 -13.62
CA VAL A 66 20.04 11.49 -14.58
C VAL A 66 21.46 12.02 -14.64
N GLU A 67 21.90 12.49 -15.80
CA GLU A 67 23.13 13.24 -15.94
C GLU A 67 22.81 14.73 -15.92
N CYS A 68 23.39 15.49 -15.00
CA CYS A 68 23.25 16.94 -14.97
C CYS A 68 24.64 17.56 -15.03
N ASN A 69 24.92 18.38 -16.05
CA ASN A 69 26.21 19.03 -16.26
C ASN A 69 27.41 18.04 -16.27
N GLY A 70 27.24 16.86 -16.88
CA GLY A 70 28.25 15.82 -16.97
C GLY A 70 28.47 15.00 -15.68
N LEU A 71 27.67 15.22 -14.65
CA LEU A 71 27.69 14.43 -13.41
C LEU A 71 26.43 13.57 -13.29
N THR A 72 26.62 12.28 -13.08
CA THR A 72 25.52 11.35 -12.80
C THR A 72 24.96 11.58 -11.40
N LYS A 73 23.64 11.76 -11.31
CA LYS A 73 22.89 11.96 -10.07
C LYS A 73 21.78 10.93 -9.92
N TYR A 74 21.53 10.55 -8.68
CA TYR A 74 20.40 9.71 -8.27
C TYR A 74 19.32 10.61 -7.69
N VAL A 75 18.18 10.70 -8.38
CA VAL A 75 17.05 11.54 -8.02
C VAL A 75 15.91 10.64 -7.53
N PRO A 76 15.57 10.68 -6.24
CA PRO A 76 14.41 9.95 -5.73
C PRO A 76 13.13 10.47 -6.37
N ILE A 77 12.26 9.57 -6.81
CA ILE A 77 10.89 9.90 -7.22
C ILE A 77 10.07 10.17 -5.96
N TYR A 78 10.15 9.26 -5.00
CA TYR A 78 9.49 9.33 -3.70
C TYR A 78 10.47 8.92 -2.60
N ARG A 79 10.41 9.56 -1.42
CA ARG A 79 10.94 8.96 -0.18
C ARG A 79 9.81 8.78 0.82
N ARG A 80 9.86 7.66 1.52
CA ARG A 80 8.91 7.32 2.59
C ARG A 80 9.62 7.26 3.93
N ASP A 81 8.91 7.63 4.97
CA ASP A 81 9.35 7.38 6.35
C ASP A 81 9.12 5.90 6.76
N LYS A 82 9.64 5.48 7.91
CA LYS A 82 9.52 4.12 8.48
C LYS A 82 8.07 3.65 8.62
N VAL A 83 7.13 4.58 8.75
CA VAL A 83 5.68 4.32 8.85
C VAL A 83 5.01 4.15 7.47
N GLY A 84 5.68 4.56 6.40
CA GLY A 84 5.18 4.46 5.01
C GLY A 84 4.64 5.76 4.42
N ASN A 85 4.61 6.86 5.18
CA ASN A 85 4.17 8.18 4.69
C ASN A 85 5.21 8.79 3.73
N ILE A 86 4.76 9.45 2.65
CA ILE A 86 5.65 10.12 1.69
C ILE A 86 6.13 11.44 2.30
N ILE A 87 7.44 11.57 2.50
CA ILE A 87 8.10 12.77 3.06
C ILE A 87 8.76 13.63 1.98
N TYR A 88 8.85 13.12 0.75
CA TYR A 88 9.52 13.78 -0.36
C TYR A 88 8.97 13.27 -1.69
N LYS A 89 8.74 14.17 -2.64
CA LYS A 89 8.35 13.87 -4.02
C LYS A 89 9.16 14.74 -4.97
N SER A 90 9.66 14.17 -6.06
CA SER A 90 10.21 14.96 -7.17
C SER A 90 9.15 15.14 -8.26
N ARG A 91 9.10 16.33 -8.85
CA ARG A 91 8.31 16.63 -10.06
C ARG A 91 9.23 16.65 -11.26
N PHE A 92 8.82 16.04 -12.36
CA PHE A 92 9.63 15.90 -13.57
C PHE A 92 8.93 16.58 -14.74
N PHE A 93 9.73 17.20 -15.60
CA PHE A 93 9.28 17.93 -16.77
C PHE A 93 10.08 17.46 -17.99
N ILE A 94 9.39 17.22 -19.10
CA ILE A 94 9.98 16.79 -20.38
C ILE A 94 9.70 17.82 -21.45
N LEU A 95 10.59 17.92 -22.45
CA LEU A 95 10.38 18.83 -23.58
C LEU A 95 9.09 18.43 -24.32
N GLU A 96 8.21 19.39 -24.58
CA GLU A 96 7.05 19.20 -25.45
C GLU A 96 7.56 19.01 -26.88
N GLU A 97 7.48 17.78 -27.39
CA GLU A 97 7.74 17.53 -28.80
C GLU A 97 6.62 18.19 -29.61
N ASN A 98 6.86 19.39 -30.14
CA ASN A 98 6.04 19.95 -31.20
C ASN A 98 6.11 18.95 -32.37
N GLU A 99 5.00 18.26 -32.66
CA GLU A 99 4.85 17.23 -33.71
C GLU A 99 5.08 17.73 -35.15
N ASP A 100 5.69 18.91 -35.35
CA ASP A 100 5.99 19.49 -36.66
C ASP A 100 7.50 19.58 -36.90
N GLY A 101 8.16 18.43 -37.04
CA GLY A 101 9.57 18.39 -37.43
C GLY A 101 10.17 17.00 -37.38
N ILE A 102 10.15 16.30 -38.53
CA ILE A 102 10.84 15.03 -38.77
C ILE A 102 12.27 15.08 -38.19
N VAL A 103 12.54 14.25 -37.17
CA VAL A 103 13.90 13.82 -36.86
C VAL A 103 13.99 12.34 -37.16
N ASP A 104 14.42 12.06 -38.38
CA ASP A 104 15.08 10.81 -38.74
C ASP A 104 16.24 10.59 -37.76
N ASN A 105 16.06 9.73 -36.76
CA ASN A 105 17.13 8.98 -36.14
C ASN A 105 16.59 7.66 -35.55
N GLN A 106 16.66 6.63 -36.39
CA GLN A 106 16.66 5.20 -36.05
C GLN A 106 15.32 4.55 -35.69
N MET A 107 14.36 4.63 -36.61
CA MET A 107 13.51 3.47 -36.89
C MET A 107 14.37 2.41 -37.60
N GLY A 108 14.53 1.23 -36.97
CA GLY A 108 15.06 0.03 -37.65
C GLY A 108 16.28 -0.62 -37.00
N GLY A 109 16.17 -1.07 -35.75
CA GLY A 109 17.27 -1.79 -35.09
C GLY A 109 16.92 -2.49 -33.79
N GLY A 110 15.66 -2.84 -33.52
CA GLY A 110 15.34 -3.75 -32.43
C GLY A 110 15.97 -5.11 -32.73
N LYS A 111 17.06 -5.47 -32.03
CA LYS A 111 17.62 -6.82 -32.13
C LYS A 111 16.48 -7.78 -31.80
N LYS A 112 16.31 -8.85 -32.57
CA LYS A 112 15.34 -9.92 -32.26
C LYS A 112 15.50 -10.47 -30.82
N GLU A 113 16.67 -10.26 -30.22
CA GLU A 113 16.98 -10.56 -28.82
C GLU A 113 16.14 -9.73 -27.83
N ASP A 114 15.98 -8.41 -28.03
CA ASP A 114 15.22 -7.54 -27.10
C ASP A 114 13.72 -7.91 -27.06
N ILE A 115 13.14 -8.24 -28.22
CA ILE A 115 11.74 -8.70 -28.31
C ILE A 115 11.57 -10.07 -27.63
N ARG A 116 12.59 -10.92 -27.69
CA ARG A 116 12.56 -12.25 -27.07
C ARG A 116 12.69 -12.15 -25.56
N GLU A 117 13.61 -11.33 -25.05
CA GLU A 117 13.78 -11.07 -23.62
C GLU A 117 12.51 -10.45 -23.00
N LEU A 118 11.86 -9.53 -23.73
CA LEU A 118 10.57 -8.98 -23.32
C LEU A 118 9.48 -10.05 -23.26
N LYS A 119 9.41 -10.95 -24.26
CA LYS A 119 8.45 -12.07 -24.25
C LYS A 119 8.71 -13.04 -23.09
N ASP A 120 9.96 -13.42 -22.86
CA ASP A 120 10.34 -14.32 -21.77
C ASP A 120 10.01 -13.68 -20.40
N THR A 121 10.18 -12.36 -20.28
CA THR A 121 9.78 -11.60 -19.08
C THR A 121 8.27 -11.61 -18.88
N ILE A 122 7.49 -11.41 -19.96
CA ILE A 122 6.03 -11.44 -19.91
C ILE A 122 5.53 -12.83 -19.51
N GLU A 123 6.06 -13.90 -20.11
CA GLU A 123 5.72 -15.28 -19.75
C GLU A 123 6.05 -15.59 -18.29
N TYR A 124 7.22 -15.14 -17.82
CA TYR A 124 7.60 -15.28 -16.42
C TYR A 124 6.62 -14.55 -15.49
N GLN A 125 6.25 -13.31 -15.81
CA GLN A 125 5.27 -12.54 -15.04
C GLN A 125 3.90 -13.19 -15.04
N GLN A 126 3.44 -13.74 -16.17
CA GLN A 126 2.19 -14.50 -16.25
C GLN A 126 2.22 -15.73 -15.35
N SER A 127 3.33 -16.47 -15.32
CA SER A 127 3.48 -17.64 -14.43
C SER A 127 3.40 -17.26 -12.94
N ILE A 128 3.87 -16.07 -12.57
CA ILE A 128 3.75 -15.55 -11.20
C ILE A 128 2.29 -15.22 -10.90
N ILE A 129 1.60 -14.54 -11.83
CA ILE A 129 0.20 -14.17 -11.69
C ILE A 129 -0.66 -15.42 -11.51
N GLU A 130 -0.41 -16.49 -12.27
CA GLU A 130 -1.12 -17.76 -12.14
C GLU A 130 -0.95 -18.37 -10.74
N LYS A 131 0.30 -18.46 -10.25
CA LYS A 131 0.60 -18.98 -8.91
C LYS A 131 -0.06 -18.15 -7.80
N LEU A 132 -0.03 -16.83 -7.93
CA LEU A 132 -0.69 -15.94 -6.97
C LEU A 132 -2.21 -16.11 -7.00
N THR A 133 -2.79 -16.25 -8.20
CA THR A 133 -4.23 -16.48 -8.39
C THR A 133 -4.66 -17.80 -7.74
N GLU A 134 -3.88 -18.86 -7.91
CA GLU A 134 -4.13 -20.14 -7.26
C GLU A 134 -4.02 -20.02 -5.73
N ARG A 135 -3.00 -19.32 -5.22
CA ARG A 135 -2.85 -19.10 -3.77
C ARG A 135 -4.01 -18.30 -3.18
N ILE A 136 -4.53 -17.31 -3.90
CA ILE A 136 -5.71 -16.54 -3.47
C ILE A 136 -6.94 -17.45 -3.32
N LYS A 137 -7.17 -18.36 -4.27
CA LYS A 137 -8.28 -19.33 -4.17
C LYS A 137 -8.16 -20.21 -2.93
N TYR A 138 -6.96 -20.69 -2.61
CA TYR A 138 -6.73 -21.47 -1.39
C TYR A 138 -7.04 -20.67 -0.12
N VAL A 139 -6.57 -19.42 -0.04
CA VAL A 139 -6.84 -18.53 1.10
C VAL A 139 -8.33 -18.24 1.23
N GLU A 140 -9.05 -18.10 0.12
CA GLU A 140 -10.49 -17.87 0.12
C GLU A 140 -11.27 -19.08 0.64
N ILE A 141 -10.85 -20.30 0.27
CA ILE A 141 -11.42 -21.54 0.81
C ILE A 141 -11.16 -21.65 2.32
N GLU A 142 -9.91 -21.44 2.76
CA GLU A 142 -9.56 -21.46 4.19
C GLU A 142 -10.37 -20.43 4.98
N LYS A 143 -10.57 -19.22 4.43
CA LYS A 143 -11.41 -18.19 5.05
C LYS A 143 -12.84 -18.66 5.26
N HIS A 144 -13.44 -19.29 4.25
CA HIS A 144 -14.81 -19.82 4.36
C HIS A 144 -14.91 -20.94 5.39
N GLU A 145 -13.91 -21.82 5.47
CA GLU A 145 -13.86 -22.89 6.48
C GLU A 145 -13.76 -22.31 7.90
N VAL A 146 -12.85 -21.35 8.12
CA VAL A 146 -12.70 -20.67 9.42
C VAL A 146 -13.97 -19.92 9.81
N GLN A 147 -14.65 -19.26 8.87
CA GLN A 147 -15.94 -18.61 9.12
C GLN A 147 -17.01 -19.62 9.57
N GLY A 148 -17.05 -20.81 8.95
CA GLY A 148 -17.94 -21.89 9.38
C GLY A 148 -17.64 -22.36 10.81
N GLN A 149 -16.37 -22.56 11.15
CA GLN A 149 -15.94 -22.95 12.49
C GLN A 149 -16.33 -21.89 13.54
N ILE A 150 -16.13 -20.59 13.24
CA ILE A 150 -16.54 -19.50 14.13
C ILE A 150 -18.04 -19.57 14.43
N SER A 151 -18.87 -19.71 13.39
CA SER A 151 -20.33 -19.85 13.57
C SER A 151 -20.68 -21.03 14.47
N THR A 152 -19.99 -22.16 14.31
CA THR A 152 -20.24 -23.35 15.13
C THR A 152 -19.84 -23.13 16.59
N TYR A 153 -18.72 -22.45 16.83
CA TYR A 153 -18.28 -22.10 18.18
C TYR A 153 -19.21 -21.08 18.86
N GLU A 154 -19.75 -20.13 18.11
CA GLU A 154 -20.73 -19.17 18.61
C GLU A 154 -22.02 -19.85 19.07
N GLU A 155 -22.52 -20.80 18.28
CA GLU A 155 -23.70 -21.61 18.64
C GLU A 155 -23.48 -22.41 19.92
N LEU A 156 -22.35 -23.13 20.02
CA LEU A 156 -21.99 -23.90 21.22
C LEU A 156 -21.84 -23.01 22.46
N LEU A 157 -21.26 -21.82 22.30
CA LEU A 157 -21.09 -20.85 23.37
C LEU A 157 -22.45 -20.32 23.85
N GLN A 158 -23.37 -20.06 22.92
CA GLN A 158 -24.73 -19.65 23.24
C GLN A 158 -25.49 -20.77 23.96
N GLU A 159 -25.39 -22.01 23.49
CA GLU A 159 -25.99 -23.19 24.16
C GLU A 159 -25.44 -23.37 25.58
N GLY A 160 -24.12 -23.23 25.76
CA GLY A 160 -23.47 -23.28 27.07
C GLY A 160 -23.98 -22.20 28.02
N ARG A 161 -24.19 -20.97 27.52
CA ARG A 161 -24.79 -19.88 28.31
C ARG A 161 -26.22 -20.18 28.74
N TYR A 162 -27.04 -20.76 27.85
CA TYR A 162 -28.40 -21.15 28.19
C TYR A 162 -28.44 -22.24 29.26
N LYS A 163 -27.66 -23.31 29.10
CA LYS A 163 -27.57 -24.40 30.09
C LYS A 163 -27.12 -23.90 31.45
N LEU A 164 -26.11 -23.02 31.49
CA LEU A 164 -25.63 -22.44 32.75
C LEU A 164 -26.71 -21.60 33.44
N LYS A 165 -27.50 -20.85 32.66
CA LYS A 165 -28.62 -20.07 33.18
C LYS A 165 -29.70 -20.99 33.78
N GLU A 166 -30.08 -22.05 33.08
CA GLU A 166 -31.04 -23.04 33.61
C GLU A 166 -30.54 -23.66 34.92
N LEU A 167 -29.30 -24.14 34.96
CA LEU A 167 -28.70 -24.70 36.17
C LEU A 167 -28.71 -23.71 37.34
N SER A 168 -28.43 -22.43 37.07
CA SER A 168 -28.44 -21.40 38.11
C SER A 168 -29.82 -21.16 38.72
N LEU A 169 -30.87 -21.27 37.91
CA LEU A 169 -32.26 -21.15 38.37
C LEU A 169 -32.66 -22.36 39.20
N GLU A 170 -32.37 -23.57 38.72
CA GLU A 170 -32.63 -24.81 39.45
C GLU A 170 -31.92 -24.81 40.81
N LEU A 171 -30.64 -24.40 40.83
CA LEU A 171 -29.85 -24.33 42.05
C LEU A 171 -30.49 -23.37 43.05
N ARG A 172 -30.93 -22.18 42.61
CA ARG A 172 -31.66 -21.23 43.47
C ARG A 172 -32.92 -21.86 44.06
N GLU A 173 -33.77 -22.50 43.25
CA GLU A 173 -34.98 -23.14 43.74
C GLU A 173 -34.71 -24.25 44.76
N LYS A 174 -33.64 -25.03 44.56
CA LYS A 174 -33.23 -26.09 45.47
C LYS A 174 -32.70 -25.51 46.78
N THR A 175 -31.91 -24.44 46.71
CA THR A 175 -31.43 -23.69 47.89
C THR A 175 -32.60 -23.12 48.69
N ASP A 176 -33.58 -22.51 48.04
CA ASP A 176 -34.77 -21.96 48.72
C ASP A 176 -35.57 -23.06 49.44
N LYS A 177 -35.73 -24.23 48.81
CA LYS A 177 -36.37 -25.41 49.43
C LYS A 177 -35.57 -25.93 50.61
N LEU A 178 -34.24 -25.99 50.51
CA LEU A 178 -33.35 -26.41 51.60
C LEU A 178 -33.48 -25.46 52.79
N ASN A 179 -33.37 -24.15 52.56
CA ASN A 179 -33.53 -23.14 53.60
C ASN A 179 -34.89 -23.28 54.31
N HIS A 180 -35.96 -23.51 53.55
CA HIS A 180 -37.29 -23.75 54.12
C HIS A 180 -37.34 -24.99 55.03
N TYR A 181 -36.72 -26.10 54.61
CA TYR A 181 -36.65 -27.30 55.43
C TYR A 181 -35.77 -27.10 56.68
N GLU A 182 -34.64 -26.39 56.55
CA GLU A 182 -33.77 -26.04 57.68
C GLU A 182 -34.50 -25.20 58.74
N GLU A 183 -35.46 -24.35 58.35
CA GLU A 183 -36.30 -23.61 59.30
C GLU A 183 -37.39 -24.46 59.97
N ILE A 184 -38.00 -25.40 59.24
CA ILE A 184 -39.13 -26.19 59.74
C ILE A 184 -38.68 -27.32 60.65
N ILE A 185 -37.57 -28.00 60.32
CA ILE A 185 -37.11 -29.18 61.07
C ILE A 185 -36.92 -28.88 62.57
N PRO A 186 -36.23 -27.80 62.99
CA PRO A 186 -36.09 -27.46 64.41
C PRO A 186 -37.42 -27.14 65.08
N LYS A 187 -38.33 -26.45 64.39
CA LYS A 187 -39.68 -26.13 64.92
C LYS A 187 -40.48 -27.41 65.20
N LEU A 188 -40.42 -28.39 64.30
CA LEU A 188 -41.08 -29.68 64.48
C LEU A 188 -40.46 -30.49 65.62
N ILE A 189 -39.12 -30.50 65.74
CA ILE A 189 -38.41 -31.18 66.83
C ILE A 189 -38.79 -30.56 68.18
N ASN A 190 -38.83 -29.23 68.27
CA ASN A 190 -39.18 -28.52 69.50
C ASN A 190 -40.66 -28.64 69.87
N SER A 191 -41.58 -28.83 68.90
CA SER A 191 -43.01 -29.07 69.17
C SER A 191 -43.34 -30.48 69.70
N ARG A 192 -42.40 -31.42 69.61
CA ARG A 192 -42.55 -32.81 70.07
C ARG A 192 -41.94 -33.07 71.45
N ARG A 193 -41.27 -32.08 72.04
CA ARG A 193 -40.82 -32.07 73.44
C ARG A 193 -41.81 -31.26 74.28
#